data_AF-A0A6C0JDD6-F1
#
_entry.id   AF-A0A6C0JDD6-F1
#
_cell.length_a   1.000
_cell.length_b   1.000
_cell.length_c   1.000
_cell.angle_alpha   90.00
_cell.angle_beta   90.00
_cell.angle_gamma   90.00
#
_symmetry.space_group_name_H-M   'P 1'
#
loop_
_entity.id
_entity.type
_entity.pdbx_description
1 polymer ?
#
loop_
_entity_poly.entity_id
_entity_poly.type
_entity_poly.pdbx_seq_one_letter_code
_entity_poly.pdbx_strand_id
1 'polypeptide(L)'
;MSDNHTKDIIITGTYNRYNIKKVNEVRITEPTKRVAISKQISTQSDDCTLHYEMNTLNFIRGLYLNIDDFSQLHKGNMMSQAISFINTKLRSYKTQDEKKDRRCSMISLPNVIEKMLVCSMKCYYCKENVRLYYENVRDPTQWTLERIDNDIGHTNMNCEIACFRCNIQRRTSNCIAFKFTKQMQIKKV
;
A
#
# COMPACT_ATOMS: atom_id res chain seq x y z
N MET A 1 44.32 -7.39 37.74
CA MET A 1 43.06 -6.64 37.58
C MET A 1 43.16 -5.96 36.22
N SER A 2 42.60 -6.56 35.18
CA SER A 2 42.65 -6.05 33.81
C SER A 2 41.34 -5.30 33.52
N ASP A 3 41.42 -3.97 33.54
CA ASP A 3 40.30 -3.08 33.20
C ASP A 3 39.97 -3.23 31.71
N ASN A 4 38.85 -3.89 31.43
CA ASN A 4 38.30 -4.00 30.09
C ASN A 4 37.43 -2.76 29.83
N HIS A 5 38.06 -1.65 29.45
CA HIS A 5 37.33 -0.43 29.07
C HIS A 5 36.65 -0.64 27.70
N THR A 6 35.37 -1.03 27.72
CA THR A 6 34.52 -0.96 26.52
C THR A 6 34.26 0.51 26.19
N LYS A 7 34.66 0.94 24.99
CA LYS A 7 34.35 2.27 24.46
C LYS A 7 32.97 2.24 23.82
N ASP A 8 31.96 2.64 24.58
CA ASP A 8 30.59 2.70 24.07
C ASP A 8 30.33 4.01 23.32
N ILE A 9 29.85 3.92 22.08
CA ILE A 9 29.40 5.08 21.30
C ILE A 9 27.88 5.12 21.35
N ILE A 10 27.33 6.13 22.02
CA ILE A 10 25.89 6.33 22.14
C ILE A 10 25.37 7.06 20.88
N ILE A 11 24.77 6.32 19.96
CA ILE A 11 24.15 6.88 18.76
C ILE A 11 22.68 7.20 19.05
N THR A 12 22.34 8.48 19.18
CA THR A 12 20.94 8.94 19.31
C THR A 12 20.40 9.41 17.96
N GLY A 13 19.15 9.02 17.63
CA GLY A 13 18.47 9.41 16.40
C GLY A 13 17.80 8.25 15.66
N THR A 14 16.61 8.48 15.09
CA THR A 14 15.84 7.48 14.33
C THR A 14 16.46 7.16 12.96
N TYR A 15 17.26 8.06 12.40
CA TYR A 15 17.90 7.93 11.09
C TYR A 15 18.86 6.73 11.03
N ASN A 16 19.62 6.49 12.09
CA ASN A 16 20.64 5.42 12.12
C ASN A 16 20.07 4.05 12.52
N ARG A 17 18.82 3.97 12.99
CA ARG A 17 18.22 2.72 13.49
C ARG A 17 18.18 1.60 12.44
N TYR A 18 18.01 1.94 11.16
CA TYR A 18 18.01 0.97 10.06
C TYR A 18 19.42 0.42 9.76
N ASN A 19 20.44 1.29 9.79
CA ASN A 19 21.83 0.89 9.57
C ASN A 19 22.38 0.10 10.76
N ILE A 20 21.99 0.45 11.99
CA ILE A 20 22.33 -0.29 13.22
C ILE A 20 21.79 -1.73 13.16
N LYS A 21 20.57 -1.94 12.63
CA LYS A 21 20.01 -3.30 12.46
C LYS A 21 20.80 -4.16 11.46
N LYS A 22 21.41 -3.55 10.43
CA LYS A 22 22.26 -4.26 9.47
C LYS A 22 23.60 -4.66 10.07
N VAL A 23 24.18 -3.77 10.89
CA VAL A 23 25.48 -4.00 11.54
C VAL A 23 25.37 -5.05 12.65
N ASN A 24 24.26 -5.08 13.39
CA ASN A 24 24.06 -6.03 14.48
C ASN A 24 23.76 -7.49 14.04
N GLU A 25 23.95 -7.83 12.76
CA GLU A 25 23.56 -9.13 12.17
C GLU A 25 22.19 -9.63 12.65
N VAL A 26 21.24 -8.71 12.89
CA VAL A 26 19.89 -9.12 13.24
C VAL A 26 19.35 -9.77 11.99
N ARG A 27 19.34 -11.11 12.02
CA ARG A 27 18.86 -12.03 10.99
C ARG A 27 17.75 -11.36 10.20
N ILE A 28 17.81 -11.45 8.87
CA ILE A 28 16.69 -11.09 8.00
C ILE A 28 15.46 -11.80 8.57
N THR A 29 14.65 -11.08 9.35
CA THR A 29 13.44 -11.64 9.95
C THR A 29 12.52 -11.94 8.80
N GLU A 30 11.90 -13.13 8.80
CA GLU A 30 10.90 -13.46 7.78
C GLU A 30 9.88 -12.31 7.66
N PRO A 31 9.36 -12.04 6.44
CA PRO A 31 8.42 -10.96 6.23
C PRO A 31 7.28 -11.06 7.24
N THR A 32 7.01 -9.98 7.96
CA THR A 32 5.90 -9.96 8.92
C THR A 32 4.61 -10.28 8.16
N LYS A 33 4.03 -11.44 8.45
CA LYS A 33 2.77 -11.88 7.86
C LYS A 33 1.63 -11.02 8.43
N ARG A 34 0.74 -10.59 7.55
CA ARG A 34 -0.53 -9.99 7.92
C ARG A 34 -1.48 -11.14 8.23
N VAL A 35 -1.92 -11.25 9.48
CA VAL A 35 -2.69 -12.37 10.06
C VAL A 35 -4.08 -12.60 9.42
N ALA A 36 -4.44 -11.91 8.35
CA ALA A 36 -5.83 -11.85 7.91
C ALA A 36 -6.18 -12.70 6.68
N ILE A 37 -5.23 -13.38 6.01
CA ILE A 37 -5.53 -14.14 4.78
C ILE A 37 -4.61 -15.35 4.65
N SER A 38 -4.71 -16.33 5.54
CA SER A 38 -3.93 -17.56 5.40
C SER A 38 -4.75 -18.83 5.24
N LYS A 39 -6.10 -18.78 5.19
CA LYS A 39 -6.90 -20.02 5.15
C LYS A 39 -8.14 -20.06 4.23
N GLN A 40 -8.40 -19.07 3.38
CA GLN A 40 -9.61 -19.11 2.53
C GLN A 40 -9.39 -18.86 1.03
N ILE A 41 -8.16 -18.58 0.60
CA ILE A 41 -7.78 -18.64 -0.82
C ILE A 41 -6.88 -19.85 -1.01
N SER A 42 -7.34 -21.01 -0.55
CA SER A 42 -6.84 -22.28 -1.04
C SER A 42 -7.91 -22.79 -1.99
N THR A 43 -7.65 -22.70 -3.29
CA THR A 43 -7.63 -23.87 -4.19
C THR A 43 -7.54 -23.45 -5.66
N GLN A 44 -6.57 -24.08 -6.33
CA GLN A 44 -6.65 -24.64 -7.68
C GLN A 44 -6.36 -23.77 -8.91
N SER A 45 -5.32 -24.25 -9.59
CA SER A 45 -5.02 -24.18 -11.03
C SER A 45 -4.51 -22.85 -11.59
N ASP A 46 -3.59 -23.00 -12.53
CA ASP A 46 -2.90 -21.99 -13.33
C ASP A 46 -3.87 -21.07 -14.08
N ASP A 47 -4.44 -20.13 -13.34
CA ASP A 47 -5.42 -19.21 -13.89
C ASP A 47 -4.71 -18.05 -14.61
N CYS A 48 -5.01 -17.90 -15.90
CA CYS A 48 -4.42 -16.88 -16.75
C CYS A 48 -4.51 -15.50 -16.08
N THR A 49 -3.43 -14.72 -16.12
CA THR A 49 -3.36 -13.37 -15.49
C THR A 49 -4.58 -12.51 -15.82
N LEU A 50 -5.11 -12.65 -17.04
CA LEU A 50 -6.31 -11.95 -17.51
C LEU A 50 -7.58 -12.32 -16.72
N HIS A 51 -7.77 -13.60 -16.37
CA HIS A 51 -8.93 -14.06 -15.60
C HIS A 51 -8.89 -13.54 -14.15
N TYR A 52 -7.71 -13.58 -13.53
CA TYR A 52 -7.50 -13.01 -12.19
C TYR A 52 -7.77 -11.49 -12.17
N GLU A 53 -7.29 -10.76 -13.19
CA GLU A 53 -7.58 -9.33 -13.35
C GLU A 53 -9.08 -9.07 -13.46
N MET A 54 -9.77 -9.84 -14.29
CA MET A 54 -11.22 -9.69 -14.51
C MET A 54 -12.03 -10.01 -13.25
N ASN A 55 -11.67 -11.06 -12.52
CA ASN A 55 -12.29 -11.40 -11.24
C ASN A 55 -12.06 -10.32 -10.18
N THR A 56 -10.84 -9.80 -10.09
CA THR A 56 -10.51 -8.70 -9.17
C THR A 56 -11.34 -7.46 -9.49
N LEU A 57 -11.43 -7.08 -10.77
CA LEU A 57 -12.20 -5.91 -11.20
C LEU A 57 -13.70 -6.08 -10.95
N ASN A 58 -14.24 -7.26 -11.24
CA ASN A 58 -15.65 -7.58 -10.95
C ASN A 58 -15.94 -7.52 -9.44
N PHE A 59 -15.01 -7.97 -8.61
CA PHE A 59 -15.14 -7.84 -7.16
C PHE A 59 -15.18 -6.36 -6.72
N ILE A 60 -14.25 -5.52 -7.20
CA ILE A 60 -14.26 -4.08 -6.90
C ILE A 60 -15.52 -3.40 -7.43
N ARG A 61 -16.01 -3.76 -8.61
CA ARG A 61 -17.29 -3.28 -9.15
C ARG A 61 -18.44 -3.66 -8.22
N GLY A 62 -18.45 -4.89 -7.70
CA GLY A 62 -19.43 -5.33 -6.70
C GLY A 62 -19.38 -4.48 -5.44
N LEU A 63 -18.18 -4.14 -4.93
CA LEU A 63 -18.04 -3.22 -3.79
C LEU A 63 -18.60 -1.83 -4.10
N TYR A 64 -18.34 -1.31 -5.31
CA TYR A 64 -18.81 0.01 -5.72
C TYR A 64 -20.34 0.07 -5.84
N LEU A 65 -20.98 -0.95 -6.42
CA LEU A 65 -22.43 -1.00 -6.59
C LEU A 65 -23.20 -1.13 -5.27
N ASN A 66 -22.56 -1.62 -4.22
CA ASN A 66 -23.18 -1.82 -2.90
C ASN A 66 -22.69 -0.81 -1.86
N ILE A 67 -22.12 0.32 -2.30
CA ILE A 67 -21.37 1.22 -1.42
C ILE A 67 -22.21 1.98 -0.40
N ASP A 68 -23.48 2.20 -0.73
CA ASP A 68 -24.44 2.92 0.09
C ASP A 68 -25.19 2.00 1.07
N ASP A 69 -25.11 0.68 0.89
CA ASP A 69 -25.77 -0.30 1.77
C ASP A 69 -24.82 -1.44 2.19
N PHE A 70 -23.82 -1.07 2.98
CA PHE A 70 -23.00 -2.05 3.70
C PHE A 70 -23.63 -2.51 5.02
N SER A 71 -24.79 -1.96 5.39
CA SER A 71 -25.47 -2.24 6.66
C SER A 71 -25.89 -3.71 6.77
N GLN A 72 -26.17 -4.33 5.63
CA GLN A 72 -26.59 -5.73 5.52
C GLN A 72 -25.42 -6.71 5.34
N LEU A 73 -24.16 -6.24 5.26
CA LEU A 73 -23.02 -7.15 5.10
C LEU A 73 -22.78 -7.96 6.37
N HIS A 74 -23.00 -9.27 6.30
CA HIS A 74 -22.64 -10.19 7.38
C HIS A 74 -21.15 -10.11 7.71
N LYS A 75 -20.86 -9.96 9.01
CA LYS A 75 -19.49 -9.94 9.53
C LYS A 75 -18.78 -11.23 9.14
N GLY A 76 -17.69 -11.10 8.37
CA GLY A 76 -16.89 -12.25 7.92
C GLY A 76 -17.02 -12.57 6.44
N ASN A 77 -18.00 -12.00 5.72
CA ASN A 77 -18.03 -12.13 4.26
C ASN A 77 -16.87 -11.36 3.58
N MET A 78 -16.51 -11.75 2.35
CA MET A 78 -15.34 -11.20 1.66
C MET A 78 -15.40 -9.67 1.48
N MET A 79 -16.59 -9.12 1.21
CA MET A 79 -16.79 -7.67 1.05
C MET A 79 -16.56 -6.90 2.35
N SER A 80 -17.12 -7.37 3.47
CA SER A 80 -16.90 -6.77 4.80
C SER A 80 -15.42 -6.80 5.19
N GLN A 81 -14.71 -7.88 4.84
CA GLN A 81 -13.26 -7.97 5.02
C GLN A 81 -12.52 -6.93 4.17
N ALA A 82 -12.84 -6.83 2.87
CA ALA A 82 -12.26 -5.81 1.98
C ALA A 82 -12.44 -4.39 2.53
N ILE A 83 -13.65 -4.04 2.94
CA ILE A 83 -13.98 -2.74 3.53
C ILE A 83 -13.15 -2.48 4.80
N SER A 84 -13.04 -3.48 5.67
CA SER A 84 -12.21 -3.39 6.88
C SER A 84 -10.73 -3.17 6.55
N PHE A 85 -10.20 -3.87 5.53
CA PHE A 85 -8.83 -3.69 5.06
C PHE A 85 -8.58 -2.27 4.53
N ILE A 86 -9.52 -1.73 3.74
CA ILE A 86 -9.43 -0.37 3.19
C ILE A 86 -9.49 0.66 4.32
N ASN A 87 -10.46 0.53 5.22
CA ASN A 87 -10.62 1.44 6.36
C ASN A 87 -9.41 1.45 7.29
N THR A 88 -8.75 0.31 7.49
CA THR A 88 -7.52 0.25 8.29
C THR A 88 -6.39 1.07 7.65
N LYS A 89 -6.25 1.03 6.31
CA LYS A 89 -5.30 1.89 5.60
C LYS A 89 -5.68 3.35 5.69
N LEU A 90 -6.95 3.69 5.47
CA LEU A 90 -7.44 5.07 5.56
C LEU A 90 -7.14 5.70 6.93
N ARG A 91 -7.38 4.98 8.03
CA ARG A 91 -7.02 5.44 9.38
C ARG A 91 -5.51 5.66 9.50
N SER A 92 -4.71 4.74 8.98
CA SER A 92 -3.24 4.85 9.01
C SER A 92 -2.73 6.08 8.26
N TYR A 93 -3.35 6.41 7.12
CA TYR A 93 -3.01 7.60 6.34
C TYR A 93 -3.48 8.89 7.02
N LYS A 94 -4.68 8.88 7.60
CA LYS A 94 -5.20 10.01 8.40
C LYS A 94 -4.26 10.37 9.55
N THR A 95 -3.83 9.38 10.34
CA THR A 95 -2.87 9.59 11.43
C THR A 95 -1.52 10.11 10.94
N GLN A 96 -1.07 9.71 9.74
CA GLN A 96 0.17 10.25 9.17
C GLN A 96 0.06 11.73 8.82
N ASP A 97 -1.10 12.15 8.29
CA ASP A 97 -1.35 13.53 7.91
C ASP A 97 -1.54 14.43 9.13
N GLU A 98 -2.27 13.96 10.15
CA GLU A 98 -2.42 14.64 11.44
C GLU A 98 -1.06 14.89 12.10
N LYS A 99 -0.18 13.87 12.12
CA LYS A 99 1.18 13.99 12.68
C LYS A 99 2.07 14.99 11.94
N LYS A 100 1.72 15.35 10.70
CA LYS A 100 2.47 16.28 9.86
C LYS A 100 1.72 17.60 9.61
N ASP A 101 0.65 17.85 10.38
CA ASP A 101 -0.25 19.00 10.26
C ASP A 101 -0.71 19.28 8.82
N ARG A 102 -1.01 18.22 8.06
CA ARG A 102 -1.53 18.34 6.70
C ARG A 102 -3.05 18.50 6.72
N ARG A 103 -3.50 19.71 7.02
CA ARG A 103 -4.93 20.04 7.13
C ARG A 103 -5.64 19.90 5.79
N CYS A 104 -6.51 18.90 5.66
CA CYS A 104 -7.34 18.72 4.48
C CYS A 104 -8.55 17.81 4.75
N SER A 105 -9.52 17.83 3.82
CA SER A 105 -10.63 16.86 3.82
C SER A 105 -10.11 15.49 3.42
N MET A 106 -10.02 14.59 4.39
CA MET A 106 -9.59 13.20 4.17
C MET A 106 -10.49 12.53 3.12
N ILE A 107 -9.87 11.81 2.19
CA ILE A 107 -10.56 10.96 1.21
C ILE A 107 -11.45 9.92 1.90
N SER A 108 -12.64 9.72 1.37
CA SER A 108 -13.61 8.77 1.92
C SER A 108 -13.40 7.34 1.40
N LEU A 109 -13.96 6.35 2.09
CA LEU A 109 -14.02 4.97 1.60
C LEU A 109 -14.66 4.88 0.20
N PRO A 110 -15.81 5.54 -0.07
CA PRO A 110 -16.38 5.60 -1.41
C PRO A 110 -15.42 6.05 -2.49
N ASN A 111 -14.71 7.15 -2.25
CA ASN A 111 -13.75 7.67 -3.21
C ASN A 111 -12.57 6.71 -3.46
N VAL A 112 -12.12 5.96 -2.44
CA VAL A 112 -11.06 4.97 -2.64
C VAL A 112 -11.54 3.80 -3.50
N ILE A 113 -12.74 3.27 -3.23
CA ILE A 113 -13.31 2.17 -4.03
C ILE A 113 -13.53 2.63 -5.47
N GLU A 114 -14.06 3.83 -5.67
CA GLU A 114 -14.20 4.45 -6.98
C GLU A 114 -12.84 4.56 -7.70
N LYS A 115 -11.80 5.07 -7.04
CA LYS A 115 -10.46 5.15 -7.63
C LYS A 115 -9.89 3.78 -8.00
N MET A 116 -10.09 2.76 -7.16
CA MET A 116 -9.69 1.38 -7.44
C MET A 116 -10.39 0.84 -8.70
N LEU A 117 -11.68 1.15 -8.87
CA LEU A 117 -12.45 0.77 -10.04
C LEU A 117 -11.98 1.52 -11.29
N VAL A 118 -11.85 2.84 -11.22
CA VAL A 118 -11.46 3.72 -12.34
C VAL A 118 -10.05 3.40 -12.84
N CYS A 119 -9.11 3.12 -11.93
CA CYS A 119 -7.76 2.73 -12.33
C CYS A 119 -7.65 1.25 -12.73
N SER A 120 -8.77 0.50 -12.71
CA SER A 120 -8.83 -0.94 -12.95
C SER A 120 -7.81 -1.72 -12.13
N MET A 121 -7.61 -1.33 -10.87
CA MET A 121 -6.60 -1.90 -9.99
C MET A 121 -5.18 -1.89 -10.58
N LYS A 122 -4.84 -0.86 -11.38
CA LYS A 122 -3.48 -0.64 -11.90
C LYS A 122 -2.77 0.47 -11.16
N CYS A 123 -1.48 0.28 -10.93
CA CYS A 123 -0.61 1.27 -10.31
C CYS A 123 -0.54 2.53 -11.19
N TYR A 124 -0.73 3.71 -10.59
CA TYR A 124 -0.64 5.00 -11.26
C TYR A 124 0.66 5.20 -12.04
N TYR A 125 1.78 4.68 -11.50
CA TYR A 125 3.12 4.82 -12.05
C TYR A 125 3.51 3.71 -13.03
N CYS A 126 3.65 2.46 -12.58
CA CYS A 126 4.19 1.38 -13.42
C CYS A 126 3.12 0.64 -14.24
N LYS A 127 1.83 0.95 -14.05
CA LYS A 127 0.69 0.30 -14.72
C LYS A 127 0.51 -1.20 -14.48
N GLU A 128 1.38 -1.83 -13.68
CA GLU A 128 1.18 -3.18 -13.17
C GLU A 128 -0.01 -3.26 -12.21
N ASN A 129 -0.57 -4.45 -12.08
CA ASN A 129 -1.69 -4.72 -11.17
C ASN A 129 -1.30 -4.50 -9.71
N VAL A 130 -2.21 -3.90 -8.96
CA VAL A 130 -2.15 -3.81 -7.49
C VAL A 130 -3.07 -4.83 -6.86
N ARG A 131 -2.70 -5.33 -5.68
CA ARG A 131 -3.48 -6.30 -4.94
C ARG A 131 -4.15 -5.65 -3.74
N LEU A 132 -5.46 -5.86 -3.60
CA LEU A 132 -6.22 -5.49 -2.41
C LEU A 132 -5.79 -6.35 -1.21
N TYR A 133 -5.67 -7.66 -1.46
CA TYR A 133 -5.33 -8.71 -0.51
C TYR A 133 -3.87 -9.15 -0.69
N TYR A 134 -3.14 -9.28 0.41
CA TYR A 134 -1.72 -9.63 0.40
C TYR A 134 -1.30 -10.22 1.76
N GLU A 135 -0.42 -11.20 1.73
CA GLU A 135 0.07 -11.89 2.93
C GLU A 135 1.13 -11.08 3.65
N ASN A 136 2.05 -10.46 2.92
CA ASN A 136 3.21 -9.79 3.52
C ASN A 136 2.96 -8.29 3.71
N VAL A 137 3.23 -7.76 4.91
CA VAL A 137 3.00 -6.33 5.24
C VAL A 137 3.68 -5.37 4.26
N ARG A 138 4.78 -5.78 3.61
CA ARG A 138 5.53 -5.00 2.62
C ARG A 138 5.54 -5.62 1.23
N ASP A 139 4.49 -6.37 0.88
CA ASP A 139 4.33 -6.88 -0.48
C ASP A 139 4.44 -5.71 -1.49
N PRO A 140 5.35 -5.78 -2.49
CA PRO A 140 5.57 -4.70 -3.44
C PRO A 140 4.34 -4.38 -4.31
N THR A 141 3.44 -5.35 -4.49
CA THR A 141 2.23 -5.25 -5.32
C THR A 141 1.00 -4.81 -4.53
N GLN A 142 1.06 -4.71 -3.20
CA GLN A 142 -0.08 -4.22 -2.45
C GLN A 142 -0.46 -2.81 -2.89
N TRP A 143 -1.76 -2.53 -2.91
CA TRP A 143 -2.26 -1.19 -3.15
C TRP A 143 -1.83 -0.21 -2.06
N THR A 144 -1.61 1.04 -2.42
CA THR A 144 -1.37 2.16 -1.51
C THR A 144 -2.13 3.37 -2.02
N LEU A 145 -2.43 4.29 -1.10
CA LEU A 145 -2.95 5.60 -1.45
C LEU A 145 -1.78 6.58 -1.53
N GLU A 146 -1.46 7.01 -2.74
CA GLU A 146 -0.29 7.82 -3.04
C GLU A 146 -0.68 9.28 -3.21
N ARG A 147 -0.06 10.17 -2.43
CA ARG A 147 -0.27 11.61 -2.56
C ARG A 147 0.35 12.15 -3.84
N ILE A 148 -0.31 13.01 -4.61
CA ILE A 148 0.30 13.67 -5.78
C ILE A 148 1.29 14.74 -5.30
N ASP A 149 0.83 15.62 -4.43
CA ASP A 149 1.61 16.61 -3.69
C ASP A 149 1.86 16.09 -2.25
N ASN A 150 3.12 16.09 -1.81
CA ASN A 150 3.50 15.57 -0.49
C ASN A 150 3.20 16.53 0.67
N ASP A 151 2.94 17.80 0.36
CA ASP A 151 2.64 18.84 1.34
C ASP A 151 1.14 18.92 1.63
N ILE A 152 0.31 18.41 0.72
CA ILE A 152 -1.13 18.26 0.89
C ILE A 152 -1.45 16.87 1.45
N GLY A 153 -2.42 16.74 2.36
CA GLY A 153 -2.83 15.43 2.90
C GLY A 153 -3.59 14.57 1.88
N HIS A 154 -4.08 13.41 2.31
CA HIS A 154 -4.77 12.46 1.44
C HIS A 154 -6.22 12.89 1.17
N THR A 155 -6.41 13.72 0.13
CA THR A 155 -7.73 14.11 -0.37
C THR A 155 -8.12 13.33 -1.63
N ASN A 156 -9.39 13.39 -2.03
CA ASN A 156 -9.83 12.76 -3.28
C ASN A 156 -9.06 13.28 -4.51
N MET A 157 -8.74 14.58 -4.53
CA MET A 157 -8.05 15.23 -5.65
C MET A 157 -6.52 15.11 -5.58
N ASN A 158 -5.97 14.85 -4.40
CA ASN A 158 -4.53 14.73 -4.18
C ASN A 158 -4.06 13.28 -4.08
N CYS A 159 -4.86 12.27 -4.45
CA CYS A 159 -4.47 10.88 -4.28
C CYS A 159 -4.74 9.99 -5.47
N GLU A 160 -3.83 9.06 -5.68
CA GLU A 160 -3.89 8.02 -6.71
C GLU A 160 -3.61 6.63 -6.12
N ILE A 161 -4.11 5.58 -6.77
CA ILE A 161 -3.79 4.20 -6.38
C ILE A 161 -2.43 3.82 -6.98
N ALA A 162 -1.48 3.43 -6.13
CA ALA A 162 -0.15 2.98 -6.55
C ALA A 162 0.26 1.69 -5.85
N CYS A 163 1.13 0.90 -6.48
CA CYS A 163 1.76 -0.23 -5.79
C CYS A 163 2.76 0.28 -4.74
N PHE A 164 2.90 -0.47 -3.65
CA PHE A 164 3.83 -0.12 -2.57
C PHE A 164 5.27 0.06 -3.06
N ARG A 165 5.72 -0.73 -4.03
CA ARG A 165 7.05 -0.59 -4.64
C ARG A 165 7.27 0.81 -5.22
N CYS A 166 6.31 1.31 -6.00
CA CYS A 166 6.43 2.63 -6.62
C CYS A 166 6.33 3.76 -5.59
N ASN A 167 5.42 3.67 -4.62
CA ASN A 167 5.29 4.65 -3.53
C ASN A 167 6.63 4.83 -2.78
N ILE A 168 7.24 3.73 -2.34
CA ILE A 168 8.53 3.75 -1.63
C ILE A 168 9.68 4.23 -2.51
N GLN A 169 9.65 3.97 -3.81
CA GLN A 169 10.66 4.44 -4.75
C GLN A 169 10.52 5.94 -5.05
N ARG A 170 9.29 6.44 -5.21
CA ARG A 170 9.05 7.87 -5.47
C ARG A 170 9.48 8.71 -4.28
N ARG A 171 9.09 8.32 -3.06
CA ARG A 171 9.32 9.11 -1.84
C ARG A 171 8.76 10.53 -2.03
N THR A 172 9.64 11.53 -1.98
CA THR A 172 9.33 12.96 -2.13
C THR A 172 9.57 13.49 -3.53
N SER A 173 10.03 12.65 -4.46
CA SER A 173 10.27 13.05 -5.85
C SER A 173 8.99 13.51 -6.52
N ASN A 174 9.12 14.41 -7.50
CA ASN A 174 7.99 14.94 -8.26
C ASN A 174 7.17 13.81 -8.90
N CYS A 175 5.85 13.84 -8.66
CA CYS A 175 4.90 12.82 -9.11
C CYS A 175 4.91 12.64 -10.64
N ILE A 176 4.94 13.75 -11.39
CA ILE A 176 4.85 13.76 -12.85
C ILE A 176 6.14 13.21 -13.46
N ALA A 177 7.30 13.69 -13.01
CA ALA A 177 8.60 13.21 -13.48
C ALA A 177 8.79 11.71 -13.18
N PHE A 178 8.41 11.26 -11.98
CA PHE A 178 8.49 9.85 -11.61
C PHE A 178 7.54 8.99 -12.45
N LYS A 179 6.31 9.45 -12.70
CA LYS A 179 5.36 8.78 -13.58
C LYS A 179 5.91 8.63 -15.01
N PHE A 180 6.45 9.72 -15.55
CA PHE A 180 7.04 9.74 -16.89
C PHE A 180 8.14 8.69 -17.02
N THR A 181 9.10 8.67 -16.08
CA THR A 181 10.21 7.69 -16.11
C THR A 181 9.73 6.26 -15.96
N LYS A 182 8.69 5.99 -15.15
CA LYS A 182 8.11 4.64 -15.00
C LYS A 182 7.34 4.13 -16.20
N GLN A 183 6.85 5.02 -17.07
CA GLN A 183 6.04 4.67 -18.25
C GLN A 183 6.82 4.84 -19.56
N MET A 184 8.07 5.27 -19.49
CA MET A 184 8.93 5.40 -20.65
C MET A 184 9.24 4.01 -21.23
N GLN A 185 9.07 3.86 -22.54
CA GLN A 185 9.48 2.69 -23.29
C GLN A 185 10.57 3.08 -24.28
N ILE A 186 11.77 2.53 -24.12
CA ILE A 186 12.87 2.71 -25.09
C ILE A 186 12.77 1.57 -26.10
N LYS A 187 12.33 1.88 -27.32
CA LYS A 187 12.35 0.95 -28.43
C LYS A 187 13.70 1.07 -29.14
N LYS A 188 14.49 -0.01 -29.11
CA LYS A 188 15.67 -0.12 -29.97
C LYS A 188 15.17 -0.40 -31.39
N VAL A 189 15.52 0.48 -32.33
CA VAL A 189 15.29 0.29 -33.77
C VAL A 189 16.49 -0.45 -34.35
#